data_AF-A0A290S521-F1
#
_entry.id   AF-A0A290S521-F1
#
_cell.length_a   1.000
_cell.length_b   1.000
_cell.length_c   1.000
_cell.angle_alpha   90.00
_cell.angle_beta   90.00
_cell.angle_gamma   90.00
#
_symmetry.space_group_name_H-M   'P 1'
#
loop_
_entity.id
_entity.type
_entity.pdbx_description
1 polymer ?
#
loop_
_entity_poly.entity_id
_entity_poly.type
_entity_poly.pdbx_seq_one_letter_code
_entity_poly.pdbx_strand_id
1 'polypeptide(L)'
;MISYAVNLFLFSAGRLTINKAVVLGTGTEYADPLPQALVLTAIVIGFAMTAFVVILAIRGRADLGSDHVDGYVPNTSADNKEQK
;
A
#
# COMPACT_ATOMS: atom_id res chain seq x y z
N MET A 1 -3.04 -0.97 5.06
CA MET A 1 -4.21 -1.86 5.15
C MET A 1 -5.10 -1.83 3.90
N ILE A 2 -5.48 -0.66 3.36
CA ILE A 2 -6.28 -0.56 2.12
C ILE A 2 -5.66 -1.29 0.93
N SER A 3 -4.33 -1.20 0.73
CA SER A 3 -3.66 -1.88 -0.40
C SER A 3 -3.83 -3.41 -0.37
N TYR A 4 -3.74 -4.04 0.81
CA TYR A 4 -4.00 -5.48 0.95
C TYR A 4 -5.47 -5.82 0.68
N ALA A 5 -6.41 -4.98 1.11
CA ALA A 5 -7.84 -5.17 0.84
C ALA A 5 -8.16 -5.07 -0.67
N VAL A 6 -7.51 -4.16 -1.40
CA VAL A 6 -7.65 -4.05 -2.86
C VAL A 6 -7.07 -5.28 -3.57
N ASN A 7 -5.93 -5.81 -3.12
CA ASN A 7 -5.35 -7.03 -3.69
C ASN A 7 -6.27 -8.24 -3.51
N LEU A 8 -6.89 -8.39 -2.34
CA LEU A 8 -7.88 -9.45 -2.09
C LEU A 8 -9.16 -9.24 -2.90
N PHE A 9 -9.64 -8.00 -3.05
CA PHE A 9 -10.79 -7.67 -3.88
C PHE A 9 -10.57 -8.05 -5.35
N LEU A 10 -9.43 -7.66 -5.94
CA LEU A 10 -9.06 -8.02 -7.31
C LEU A 10 -8.95 -9.53 -7.50
N PHE A 11 -8.37 -10.25 -6.53
CA PHE A 11 -8.29 -11.71 -6.54
C PHE A 11 -9.68 -12.37 -6.50
N SER A 12 -10.61 -11.83 -5.70
CA SER A 12 -11.98 -12.33 -5.58
C SER A 12 -12.87 -12.04 -6.81
N ALA A 13 -12.61 -10.93 -7.52
CA ALA A 13 -13.37 -10.52 -8.69
C ALA A 13 -13.09 -11.39 -9.93
N GLY A 14 -11.95 -12.09 -9.97
CA GLY A 14 -11.47 -12.86 -11.12
C GLY A 14 -12.12 -14.23 -11.36
N ARG A 15 -13.22 -14.57 -10.65
CA ARG A 15 -13.73 -15.94 -10.45
C ARG A 15 -12.71 -16.85 -9.77
N LEU A 16 -13.00 -17.19 -8.52
CA LEU A 16 -12.19 -18.11 -7.72
C LEU A 16 -12.35 -19.55 -8.24
N THR A 17 -11.51 -19.97 -9.19
CA THR A 17 -11.49 -21.36 -9.65
C THR A 17 -10.57 -22.17 -8.73
N ILE A 18 -11.15 -23.04 -7.92
CA ILE A 18 -10.41 -23.92 -6.99
C ILE A 18 -9.89 -25.12 -7.80
N ASN A 19 -8.64 -25.56 -7.55
CA ASN A 19 -7.99 -26.72 -8.17
C ASN A 19 -7.62 -26.63 -9.66
N LYS A 20 -7.46 -25.43 -10.23
CA LYS A 20 -6.91 -25.30 -11.58
C LYS A 20 -5.45 -24.83 -11.56
N ALA A 21 -4.61 -25.48 -12.35
CA ALA A 21 -3.20 -25.18 -12.46
C ALA A 21 -2.99 -23.85 -13.21
N VAL A 22 -2.12 -23.00 -12.66
CA VAL A 22 -1.71 -21.71 -13.25
C VAL A 22 -0.58 -21.86 -14.25
N VAL A 23 0.23 -22.90 -14.04
CA VAL A 23 1.45 -23.16 -14.81
C VAL A 23 1.17 -24.27 -15.81
N LEU A 24 1.41 -23.97 -17.10
CA LEU A 24 1.35 -24.93 -18.21
C LEU A 24 2.17 -26.19 -17.86
N GLY A 25 1.51 -27.36 -17.86
CA GLY A 25 2.15 -28.66 -17.65
C GLY A 25 1.89 -29.37 -16.32
N THR A 26 1.10 -28.81 -15.39
CA THR A 26 0.87 -29.40 -14.05
C THR A 26 -0.57 -29.90 -13.77
N GLY A 27 -1.53 -29.73 -14.69
CA GLY A 27 -2.92 -30.19 -14.50
C GLY A 27 -3.75 -30.23 -15.79
N THR A 28 -4.87 -30.96 -15.74
CA THR A 28 -5.85 -31.09 -16.85
C THR A 28 -6.79 -29.90 -16.97
N GLU A 29 -6.86 -29.06 -15.94
CA GLU A 29 -7.68 -27.85 -15.90
C GLU A 29 -6.82 -26.61 -15.57
N TYR A 30 -6.91 -25.58 -16.42
CA TYR A 30 -6.16 -24.34 -16.30
C TYR A 30 -6.98 -23.20 -15.66
N ALA A 31 -6.37 -22.49 -14.70
CA ALA A 31 -6.97 -21.31 -14.09
C ALA A 31 -6.91 -20.14 -15.07
N ASP A 32 -7.85 -19.19 -14.96
CA ASP A 32 -7.81 -17.98 -15.78
C ASP A 32 -6.52 -17.19 -15.47
N PRO A 33 -5.61 -16.98 -16.44
CA PRO A 33 -4.36 -16.25 -16.22
C PRO A 33 -4.58 -14.73 -16.08
N LEU A 34 -5.74 -14.22 -16.50
CA LEU A 34 -6.01 -12.79 -16.60
C LEU A 34 -6.10 -12.11 -15.22
N PRO A 35 -6.84 -12.64 -14.23
CA PRO A 35 -6.85 -12.09 -12.87
C PRO A 35 -5.49 -12.13 -12.18
N GLN A 36 -4.65 -13.12 -12.48
CA GLN A 36 -3.34 -13.27 -11.83
C GLN A 36 -2.32 -12.25 -12.34
N ALA A 37 -2.32 -11.99 -13.64
CA ALA A 37 -1.54 -10.91 -14.22
C ALA A 37 -1.96 -9.54 -13.63
N LEU A 38 -3.26 -9.33 -13.41
CA LEU A 38 -3.78 -8.11 -12.80
C LEU A 38 -3.36 -7.97 -11.34
N VAL A 39 -3.38 -9.06 -10.55
CA VAL A 39 -2.91 -9.03 -9.16
C VAL A 39 -1.41 -8.76 -9.07
N LEU A 40 -0.59 -9.38 -9.93
CA LEU A 40 0.86 -9.10 -9.95
C LEU A 40 1.14 -7.63 -10.29
N THR A 41 0.39 -7.07 -11.25
CA THR A 41 0.49 -5.65 -11.62
C THR A 41 0.11 -4.74 -10.46
N ALA A 42 -0.98 -5.04 -9.75
CA ALA A 42 -1.42 -4.28 -8.59
C ALA A 42 -0.40 -4.32 -7.44
N ILE A 43 0.25 -5.48 -7.20
CA ILE A 43 1.29 -5.63 -6.19
C ILE A 43 2.50 -4.74 -6.51
N VAL A 44 2.99 -4.76 -7.75
CA VAL A 44 4.17 -3.98 -8.14
C VAL A 44 3.91 -2.48 -8.07
N ILE A 45 2.73 -2.02 -8.53
CA ILE A 45 2.33 -0.61 -8.43
C ILE A 45 2.22 -0.19 -6.96
N GLY A 46 1.58 -1.00 -6.11
CA GLY A 46 1.44 -0.71 -4.67
C GLY A 46 2.79 -0.62 -3.96
N PHE A 47 3.72 -1.51 -4.30
CA PHE A 47 5.09 -1.47 -3.77
C PHE A 47 5.83 -0.21 -4.21
N ALA A 48 5.80 0.13 -5.50
CA ALA A 48 6.47 1.31 -6.04
C ALA A 48 5.94 2.61 -5.41
N MET A 49 4.62 2.75 -5.26
CA MET A 49 3.99 3.90 -4.63
C MET A 49 4.36 4.02 -3.14
N THR A 50 4.44 2.89 -2.43
CA THR A 50 4.86 2.87 -1.01
C THR A 50 6.31 3.31 -0.87
N ALA A 51 7.21 2.77 -1.71
CA ALA A 51 8.61 3.15 -1.72
C ALA A 51 8.78 4.65 -2.01
N PHE A 52 8.03 5.18 -2.98
CA PHE A 52 8.03 6.60 -3.32
C PHE A 52 7.61 7.49 -2.14
N VAL A 53 6.49 7.16 -1.49
CA VAL A 53 6.01 7.92 -0.31
C VAL A 53 7.01 7.86 0.85
N VAL A 54 7.64 6.70 1.09
CA VAL A 54 8.68 6.57 2.13
C VAL A 54 9.88 7.47 1.85
N ILE A 55 10.34 7.52 0.60
CA ILE A 55 11.46 8.39 0.20
C ILE A 55 11.08 9.86 0.36
N LEU A 56 9.86 10.24 -0.04
CA LEU A 56 9.36 11.59 0.17
C LEU A 56 9.27 11.97 1.66
N ALA A 57 8.81 11.06 2.52
CA ALA A 57 8.74 11.32 3.96
C ALA A 57 10.13 11.52 4.58
N ILE A 58 11.11 10.69 4.19
CA ILE A 58 12.50 10.82 4.65
C ILE A 58 13.10 12.16 4.18
N ARG A 59 12.89 12.53 2.92
CA ARG A 59 13.37 13.82 2.38
C ARG A 59 12.67 15.00 3.04
N GLY A 60 11.35 14.96 3.16
CA GLY A 60 10.55 15.97 3.83
C GLY A 60 11.01 16.20 5.26
N ARG A 61 11.23 15.12 6.03
CA ARG A 61 11.78 15.23 7.40
C ARG A 61 13.20 15.79 7.43
N ALA A 62 14.05 15.45 6.47
CA ALA A 62 15.41 15.99 6.40
C ALA A 62 15.42 17.48 6.06
N ASP A 63 14.53 17.93 5.18
CA ASP A 63 14.46 19.31 4.72
C ASP A 63 13.70 20.23 5.68
N LEU A 64 12.61 19.74 6.28
CA LEU A 64 11.73 20.53 7.17
C LEU A 64 12.07 20.36 8.66
N GLY A 65 12.81 19.31 9.03
CA GLY A 65 13.13 18.97 10.42
C GLY A 65 11.93 18.52 11.28
N SER A 66 10.72 18.57 10.73
CA SER A 66 9.45 18.19 11.37
C SER A 66 8.61 17.34 10.42
N ASP A 67 7.86 16.39 10.98
CA ASP A 67 6.92 15.51 10.26
C ASP A 67 5.46 15.98 10.46
N HIS A 68 5.26 17.20 11.00
CA HIS A 68 3.93 17.79 11.17
C HIS A 68 3.31 18.14 9.81
N VAL A 69 2.21 17.47 9.49
CA VAL A 69 1.44 17.65 8.24
C VAL A 69 0.70 18.99 8.20
N ASP A 70 0.45 19.61 9.35
CA ASP A 70 -0.21 20.90 9.52
C ASP A 70 0.76 22.10 9.54
N GLY A 71 2.07 21.84 9.50
CA GLY A 71 3.11 22.88 9.38
C GLY A 71 3.30 23.75 10.63
N TYR A 72 2.60 23.46 11.74
CA TYR A 72 2.76 24.18 13.00
C TYR A 72 3.70 23.41 13.92
N VAL A 73 4.73 24.07 14.44
CA VAL A 73 5.56 23.51 15.50
C VAL A 73 4.86 23.85 16.82
N PRO A 74 4.40 22.86 17.63
CA PRO A 74 3.69 23.16 18.87
C PRO A 74 4.58 24.01 19.76
N ASN A 75 4.15 25.26 20.01
CA ASN A 75 4.90 26.20 20.82
C ASN A 75 4.66 25.83 22.29
N THR A 76 5.60 25.11 22.89
CA THR A 76 5.57 24.54 24.26
C THR A 76 5.46 25.59 25.38
N SER A 77 5.24 26.87 25.04
CA SER A 77 5.24 28.02 25.95
C SER A 77 3.84 28.49 26.37
N ALA A 78 2.78 28.05 25.69
CA ALA A 78 1.41 28.53 25.94
C ALA A 78 0.61 27.70 26.95
N ASP A 79 0.96 26.43 27.17
CA ASP A 79 0.17 25.50 27.99
C ASP A 79 0.42 25.65 29.51
N ASN A 80 1.51 26.32 29.91
CA ASN A 80 1.85 26.54 31.32
C ASN A 80 1.13 27.74 31.97
N LYS A 81 0.29 28.49 31.24
CA LYS A 81 -0.40 29.68 31.77
C LYS A 81 -1.88 29.49 32.11
N GLU A 82 -2.49 28.37 31.73
CA GLU A 82 -3.90 28.09 32.08
C GLU A 82 -4.06 27.19 33.32
N GLN A 83 -2.95 26.69 33.90
CA GLN A 83 -2.96 25.85 35.10
C GLN A 83 -2.49 26.56 36.39
N LYS A 84 -2.41 27.90 36.43
CA LYS A 84 -2.06 28.64 37.65
C LYS A 84 -3.13 29.62 38.09
#